data_AF-A0A1F5ZMS7-F1
#
_entry.id   AF-A0A1F5ZMS7-F1
#
_cell.length_a   1.000
_cell.length_b   1.000
_cell.length_c   1.000
_cell.angle_alpha   90.00
_cell.angle_beta   90.00
_cell.angle_gamma   90.00
#
_symmetry.space_group_name_H-M   'P 1'
#
loop_
_entity.id
_entity.type
_entity.pdbx_description
1 polymer ?
#
loop_
_entity_poly.entity_id
_entity_poly.type
_entity_poly.pdbx_seq_one_letter_code
_entity_poly.pdbx_strand_id
1 'polypeptide(L)'
;MSPDDIRQEIELKVVEMIKTNLTEGVLTEERAQELSQIVLDTLRPGMTFTELFGAIARLDDTAPELSPFIVPYLKQYEREIAQKAEQNVRNLIKQGQYDAASKLAESVIKQNVSVVWSGKGTNRN
;
A
#
# COMPACT_ATOMS: atom_id res chain seq x y z
N MET A 1 -5.72 5.06 8.51
CA MET A 1 -4.47 4.34 8.85
C MET A 1 -3.31 5.11 8.28
N SER A 2 -2.26 5.26 9.05
CA SER A 2 -0.93 5.68 8.59
C SER A 2 -0.24 4.52 7.86
N PRO A 3 0.82 4.77 7.06
CA PRO A 3 1.66 3.71 6.52
C PRO A 3 2.23 2.79 7.61
N ASP A 4 2.62 3.36 8.76
CA ASP A 4 3.16 2.58 9.88
C ASP A 4 2.10 1.67 10.52
N ASP A 5 0.83 2.08 10.55
CA ASP A 5 -0.26 1.22 11.03
C ASP A 5 -0.40 -0.01 10.12
N ILE A 6 -0.33 0.18 8.80
CA ILE A 6 -0.41 -0.92 7.81
C ILE A 6 0.81 -1.83 7.94
N ARG A 7 2.00 -1.25 8.09
CA ARG A 7 3.24 -2.01 8.33
C ARG A 7 3.08 -2.93 9.54
N GLN A 8 2.63 -2.40 10.68
CA GLN A 8 2.43 -3.18 11.90
C GLN A 8 1.36 -4.26 11.73
N GLU A 9 0.28 -3.97 11.03
CA GLU A 9 -0.78 -4.95 10.77
C GLU A 9 -0.26 -6.12 9.91
N ILE A 10 0.53 -5.82 8.87
CA ILE A 10 1.17 -6.84 8.03
C ILE A 10 2.14 -7.66 8.88
N GLU A 11 3.03 -7.03 9.64
CA GLU A 11 3.98 -7.72 10.53
C GLU A 11 3.26 -8.67 11.50
N LEU A 12 2.16 -8.23 12.10
CA LEU A 12 1.36 -9.06 13.00
C LEU A 12 0.81 -10.30 12.28
N LYS A 13 0.20 -10.11 11.10
CA LYS A 13 -0.34 -11.24 10.32
C LYS A 13 0.74 -12.20 9.85
N VAL A 14 1.92 -11.70 9.50
CA VAL A 14 3.07 -12.54 9.16
C VAL A 14 3.52 -13.37 10.35
N VAL A 15 3.62 -12.77 11.54
CA VAL A 15 3.97 -13.50 12.76
C VAL A 15 2.94 -14.58 13.09
N GLU A 16 1.65 -14.27 12.97
CA GLU A 16 0.57 -15.23 13.18
C GLU A 16 0.66 -16.41 12.19
N MET A 17 0.91 -16.12 10.91
CA MET A 17 1.12 -17.15 9.88
C MET A 17 2.32 -18.04 10.22
N ILE A 18 3.47 -17.45 10.57
CA ILE A 18 4.67 -18.20 10.92
C ILE A 18 4.39 -19.14 12.09
N LYS A 19 3.71 -18.66 13.13
CA LYS A 19 3.35 -19.48 14.30
C LYS A 19 2.44 -20.66 13.93
N THR A 20 1.41 -20.41 13.13
CA THR A 20 0.48 -21.45 12.68
C THR A 20 1.23 -22.49 11.84
N ASN A 21 2.01 -22.06 10.85
CA ASN A 21 2.70 -22.96 9.93
C ASN A 21 3.81 -23.78 10.62
N LEU A 22 4.48 -23.22 11.64
CA LEU A 22 5.42 -23.96 12.49
C LEU A 22 4.68 -25.04 13.32
N THR A 23 3.52 -24.70 13.89
CA THR A 23 2.72 -25.62 14.71
C THR A 23 2.18 -26.79 13.87
N GLU A 24 1.80 -26.52 12.62
CA GLU A 24 1.30 -27.51 11.66
C GLU A 24 2.42 -28.31 10.99
N GLY A 25 3.70 -27.96 11.22
CA GLY A 25 4.85 -28.62 10.60
C GLY A 25 4.97 -28.34 9.08
N VAL A 26 4.26 -27.33 8.58
CA VAL A 26 4.29 -26.90 7.18
C VAL A 26 5.58 -26.12 6.87
N LEU A 27 6.17 -25.49 7.90
CA LEU A 27 7.33 -24.62 7.78
C LEU A 27 8.41 -25.04 8.79
N THR A 28 9.68 -24.97 8.40
CA THR A 28 10.80 -25.25 9.33
C THR A 28 11.17 -24.02 10.15
N GLU A 29 11.82 -24.22 11.29
CA GLU A 29 12.31 -23.11 12.12
C GLU A 29 13.28 -22.21 11.35
N GLU A 30 14.16 -22.78 10.51
CA GLU A 30 15.09 -21.98 9.70
C GLU A 30 14.35 -21.11 8.69
N ARG A 31 13.35 -21.66 8.00
CA ARG A 31 12.55 -20.89 7.03
C ARG A 31 11.70 -19.83 7.73
N ALA A 32 11.18 -20.11 8.92
CA ALA A 32 10.43 -19.13 9.73
C ALA A 32 11.30 -17.92 10.08
N GLN A 33 12.54 -18.19 10.51
CA GLN A 33 13.50 -17.16 10.85
C GLN A 33 13.88 -16.33 9.62
N GLU A 34 14.11 -16.99 8.48
CA GLU A 34 14.39 -16.33 7.21
C GLU A 34 13.24 -15.41 6.77
N LEU A 35 11.99 -15.89 6.80
CA LEU A 35 10.81 -15.10 6.47
C LEU A 35 10.67 -13.87 7.37
N SER A 36 10.89 -14.06 8.68
CA SER A 36 10.85 -12.95 9.62
C SER A 36 11.91 -11.90 9.30
N GLN A 37 13.13 -12.33 8.93
CA GLN A 37 14.21 -11.41 8.57
C GLN A 37 13.90 -10.65 7.28
N ILE A 38 13.43 -11.34 6.24
CA ILE A 38 13.03 -10.72 4.96
C ILE A 38 12.00 -9.62 5.19
N VAL A 39 11.00 -9.87 6.04
CA VAL A 39 9.93 -8.92 6.33
C VAL A 39 10.46 -7.69 7.05
N LEU A 40 11.30 -7.88 8.08
CA LEU A 40 11.90 -6.77 8.85
C LEU A 40 12.86 -5.91 8.00
N ASP A 41 13.60 -6.53 7.08
CA ASP A 41 14.51 -5.81 6.19
C ASP A 41 13.76 -5.03 5.10
N THR A 42 12.62 -5.57 4.66
CA THR A 42 11.82 -5.00 3.58
C THR A 42 10.86 -3.92 4.07
N LEU A 43 10.23 -4.12 5.23
CA LEU A 43 9.22 -3.21 5.80
C LEU A 43 9.85 -2.38 6.93
N ARG A 44 10.20 -1.13 6.62
CA ARG A 44 10.91 -0.24 7.55
C ARG A 44 9.98 0.83 8.11
N PRO A 45 10.19 1.28 9.36
CA PRO A 45 9.40 2.35 9.94
C PRO A 45 9.57 3.66 9.16
N GLY A 46 8.51 4.47 9.10
CA GLY A 46 8.55 5.79 8.46
C GLY A 46 8.51 5.76 6.92
N MET A 47 8.20 4.60 6.33
CA MET A 47 7.95 4.50 4.90
C MET A 47 6.71 5.32 4.49
N THR A 48 6.77 5.91 3.30
CA THR A 48 5.57 6.46 2.65
C THR A 48 4.66 5.33 2.16
N PHE A 49 3.39 5.62 1.84
CA PHE A 49 2.49 4.62 1.27
C PHE A 49 3.06 3.99 -0.01
N THR A 50 3.64 4.80 -0.90
CA THR A 50 4.21 4.31 -2.16
C THR A 50 5.39 3.38 -1.92
N GLU A 51 6.29 3.73 -1.00
CA GLU A 51 7.42 2.88 -0.62
C GLU A 51 6.95 1.60 0.04
N LEU A 52 5.98 1.70 0.95
CA LEU A 52 5.41 0.55 1.64
C LEU A 52 4.77 -0.43 0.66
N PHE A 53 3.88 0.03 -0.23
CA PHE A 53 3.23 -0.86 -1.20
C PHE A 53 4.21 -1.38 -2.27
N GLY A 54 5.24 -0.60 -2.63
CA GLY A 54 6.33 -1.07 -3.48
C GLY A 54 7.18 -2.15 -2.80
N ALA A 55 7.42 -2.03 -1.49
CA ALA A 55 8.13 -3.01 -0.68
C ALA A 55 7.29 -4.29 -0.50
N ILE A 56 5.99 -4.14 -0.20
CA ILE A 56 5.04 -5.26 -0.10
C ILE A 56 5.00 -6.06 -1.40
N ALA A 57 4.97 -5.40 -2.56
CA ALA A 57 4.96 -6.10 -3.85
C ALA A 57 6.21 -6.96 -4.07
N ARG A 58 7.38 -6.55 -3.55
CA ARG A 58 8.64 -7.30 -3.66
C ARG A 58 8.73 -8.47 -2.69
N LEU A 59 7.95 -8.48 -1.61
CA LEU A 59 7.93 -9.61 -0.68
C LEU A 59 7.48 -10.90 -1.37
N ASP A 60 6.60 -10.80 -2.37
CA ASP A 60 6.14 -11.94 -3.18
C ASP A 60 7.30 -12.68 -3.87
N ASP A 61 8.29 -11.94 -4.37
CA ASP A 61 9.42 -12.49 -5.13
C ASP A 61 10.37 -13.33 -4.24
N THR A 62 10.51 -12.96 -2.97
CA THR A 62 11.45 -13.59 -2.02
C THR A 62 10.78 -14.51 -0.99
N ALA A 63 9.49 -14.30 -0.76
CA ALA A 63 8.70 -14.91 0.29
C ALA A 63 7.26 -15.19 -0.21
N PRO A 64 7.09 -16.10 -1.18
CA PRO A 64 5.78 -16.46 -1.75
C PRO A 64 4.82 -17.07 -0.71
N GLU A 65 5.30 -17.49 0.45
CA GLU A 65 4.47 -17.91 1.58
C GLU A 65 3.63 -16.76 2.15
N LEU A 66 4.06 -15.51 1.91
CA LEU A 66 3.38 -14.30 2.37
C LEU A 66 2.26 -13.85 1.41
N SER A 67 2.27 -14.30 0.15
CA SER A 67 1.34 -13.86 -0.92
C SER A 67 -0.12 -13.83 -0.49
N PRO A 68 -0.68 -14.87 0.18
CA PRO A 68 -2.09 -14.87 0.60
C PRO A 68 -2.46 -13.72 1.53
N PHE A 69 -1.49 -13.20 2.28
CA PHE A 69 -1.68 -12.15 3.28
C PHE A 69 -1.42 -10.76 2.71
N ILE A 70 -0.43 -10.60 1.83
CA ILE A 70 -0.05 -9.30 1.25
C ILE A 70 -0.93 -8.89 0.06
N VAL A 71 -1.41 -9.85 -0.75
CA VAL A 71 -2.21 -9.57 -1.96
C VAL A 71 -3.52 -8.81 -1.65
N PRO A 72 -4.27 -9.11 -0.58
CA PRO A 72 -5.43 -8.31 -0.20
C PRO A 72 -5.11 -6.81 0.00
N TYR A 73 -3.98 -6.48 0.63
CA TYR A 73 -3.56 -5.09 0.83
C TYR A 73 -3.21 -4.40 -0.49
N LEU A 74 -2.50 -5.10 -1.38
CA LEU A 74 -2.18 -4.59 -2.72
C LEU A 74 -3.45 -4.30 -3.53
N LYS A 75 -4.43 -5.22 -3.51
CA LYS A 75 -5.72 -5.03 -4.18
C LYS A 75 -6.54 -3.88 -3.59
N GLN A 76 -6.50 -3.71 -2.28
CA GLN A 76 -7.19 -2.61 -1.61
C GLN A 76 -6.56 -1.27 -2.01
N TYR A 77 -5.22 -1.17 -1.98
CA TYR A 77 -4.52 0.03 -2.42
C TYR A 77 -4.83 0.40 -3.87
N GLU A 78 -4.80 -0.58 -4.78
CA GLU A 78 -5.13 -0.38 -6.18
C GLU A 78 -6.55 0.17 -6.35
N ARG A 79 -7.55 -0.44 -5.71
CA ARG A 79 -8.95 -0.02 -5.81
C ARG A 79 -9.23 1.33 -5.16
N GLU A 80 -8.74 1.55 -3.94
CA GLU A 80 -9.14 2.70 -3.15
C GLU A 80 -8.35 3.95 -3.49
N ILE A 81 -7.14 3.79 -4.00
CA ILE A 81 -6.19 4.89 -4.17
C ILE A 81 -5.90 5.11 -5.64
N ALA A 82 -5.34 4.10 -6.33
CA ALA A 82 -4.91 4.25 -7.71
C ALA A 82 -6.11 4.52 -8.65
N GLN A 83 -7.15 3.69 -8.56
CA GLN A 83 -8.34 3.84 -9.42
C GLN A 83 -9.13 5.12 -9.14
N LYS A 84 -9.27 5.54 -7.87
CA LYS A 84 -9.96 6.80 -7.52
C LYS A 84 -9.17 8.02 -7.98
N ALA A 85 -7.85 8.01 -7.82
CA ALA A 85 -6.98 9.07 -8.30
C ALA A 85 -7.07 9.21 -9.83
N GLU A 86 -6.99 8.08 -10.55
CA GLU A 86 -7.12 8.04 -12.00
C GLU A 86 -8.48 8.57 -12.48
N GLN A 87 -9.57 8.16 -11.83
CA GLN A 87 -10.90 8.63 -12.16
C GLN A 87 -11.05 10.14 -11.94
N ASN A 88 -10.49 10.68 -10.85
CA ASN A 88 -10.51 12.11 -10.56
C ASN A 88 -9.69 12.91 -11.57
N VAL A 89 -8.51 12.42 -11.97
CA VAL A 89 -7.70 13.04 -13.04
C VAL A 89 -8.50 13.06 -14.35
N ARG A 90 -9.12 11.94 -14.73
CA ARG A 90 -9.98 11.86 -15.93
C ARG A 90 -11.16 12.84 -15.88
N ASN A 91 -11.79 13.00 -14.72
CA ASN A 91 -12.89 13.93 -14.55
C ASN A 91 -12.43 15.39 -14.68
N LEU A 92 -11.28 15.75 -14.11
CA LEU A 92 -10.69 17.08 -14.22
C LEU A 92 -10.32 17.43 -15.67
N ILE A 93 -9.77 16.48 -16.41
CA ILE A 93 -9.48 16.62 -17.85
C ILE A 93 -10.79 16.89 -18.62
N LYS A 94 -11.85 16.10 -18.37
CA LYS A 94 -13.15 16.29 -19.01
C LYS A 94 -13.79 17.64 -18.70
N GLN A 95 -13.49 18.21 -17.53
CA GLN A 95 -13.96 19.54 -17.10
C GLN A 95 -13.07 20.69 -17.63
N GLY A 96 -12.04 20.39 -18.43
CA GLY A 96 -11.08 21.39 -18.92
C GLY A 96 -10.13 21.92 -17.85
N GLN A 97 -10.09 21.30 -16.67
CA GLN A 97 -9.24 21.71 -15.54
C GLN A 97 -7.87 21.03 -15.62
N TYR A 98 -7.14 21.29 -16.70
CA TYR A 98 -5.86 20.62 -16.99
C TYR A 98 -4.79 20.87 -15.93
N ASP A 99 -4.70 22.09 -15.38
CA ASP A 99 -3.75 22.42 -14.30
C ASP A 99 -4.04 21.66 -13.01
N ALA A 100 -5.33 21.48 -12.67
CA ALA A 100 -5.74 20.71 -11.50
C ALA A 100 -5.50 19.21 -11.72
N ALA A 101 -5.76 18.71 -12.93
CA ALA A 101 -5.47 17.33 -13.31
C ALA A 101 -3.97 17.03 -13.22
N SER A 102 -3.12 17.94 -13.72
CA SER A 102 -1.66 17.82 -13.67
C SER A 102 -1.14 17.85 -12.23
N LYS A 103 -1.62 18.78 -11.39
CA LYS A 103 -1.26 18.82 -9.96
C LYS A 103 -1.71 17.57 -9.19
N LEU A 104 -2.90 17.04 -9.50
CA LEU A 104 -3.39 15.81 -8.88
C LEU A 104 -2.54 14.61 -9.31
N ALA A 105 -2.26 14.46 -10.60
CA ALA A 105 -1.38 13.41 -11.10
C ALA A 105 0.03 13.51 -10.48
N GLU A 106 0.61 14.70 -10.43
CA GLU A 106 1.88 14.94 -9.77
C GLU A 106 1.84 14.62 -8.28
N SER A 107 0.75 14.91 -7.57
CA SER A 107 0.62 14.57 -6.14
C SER A 107 0.56 13.06 -5.91
N VAL A 108 -0.16 12.33 -6.77
CA VAL A 108 -0.26 10.85 -6.73
C VAL A 108 1.10 10.22 -7.00
N ILE A 109 1.91 10.84 -7.87
CA ILE A 109 3.27 10.41 -8.19
C ILE A 109 4.27 10.85 -7.09
N LYS A 110 4.14 12.06 -6.55
CA LYS A 110 5.12 12.68 -5.63
C LYS A 110 4.97 12.27 -4.17
N GLN A 111 3.76 12.05 -3.61
CA GLN A 111 3.60 11.57 -2.22
C GLN A 111 2.15 11.34 -1.72
N ASN A 112 1.98 10.27 -0.93
CA ASN A 112 1.11 10.07 0.23
C ASN A 112 -0.39 10.46 0.17
N VAL A 113 -1.23 9.44 0.23
CA VAL A 113 -2.68 9.49 0.06
C VAL A 113 -3.40 10.18 1.22
N SER A 114 -3.99 11.33 0.91
CA SER A 114 -5.37 11.66 1.30
C SER A 114 -5.89 12.73 0.36
N VAL A 115 -6.65 12.35 -0.68
CA VAL A 115 -7.33 13.33 -1.55
C VAL A 115 -8.83 13.21 -1.38
N VAL A 116 -9.34 13.84 -0.31
CA VAL A 116 -10.72 14.32 -0.28
C VAL A 116 -10.65 15.82 -0.58
N TRP A 117 -10.79 16.18 -1.86
CA TRP A 117 -10.91 17.59 -2.23
C TRP A 117 -12.36 18.05 -2.00
N SER A 118 -12.55 18.89 -0.98
CA SER A 118 -13.80 19.61 -0.70
C SER A 118 -13.75 20.97 -1.40
N GLY A 119 -14.18 21.00 -2.66
CA GLY A 119 -14.32 22.23 -3.41
C GLY A 119 -15.47 23.09 -2.88
N LYS A 120 -15.16 24.08 -2.05
CA LYS A 120 -16.05 25.25 -1.87
C LYS A 120 -16.04 26.03 -3.19
N GLY A 121 -17.11 25.88 -3.97
CA GLY A 121 -17.43 26.81 -5.05
C GLY A 121 -17.71 28.18 -4.47
N THR A 122 -16.71 29.06 -4.46
CA THR A 122 -16.97 30.50 -4.32
C THR A 122 -17.56 30.99 -5.62
N ASN A 123 -18.88 31.10 -5.63
CA ASN A 123 -19.63 31.86 -6.60
C ASN A 123 -19.34 33.35 -6.36
N ARG A 124 -18.64 33.99 -7.31
CA ARG A 124 -18.50 35.44 -7.54
C ARG A 124 -18.29 35.53 -9.06
N ASN A 125 -19.07 36.24 -9.86
CA ASN A 125 -20.04 37.31 -9.68
C ASN A 125 -21.07 37.19 -10.82
#